data_AF-A0A348MWA3-F1
#
_entry.id   AF-A0A348MWA3-F1
#
_cell.length_a   1.000
_cell.length_b   1.000
_cell.length_c   1.000
_cell.angle_alpha   90.00
_cell.angle_beta   90.00
_cell.angle_gamma   90.00
#
_symmetry.space_group_name_H-M   'P 1'
#
loop_
_entity.id
_entity.type
_entity.pdbx_description
1 polymer ?
#
loop_
_entity_poly.entity_id
_entity_poly.type
_entity_poly.pdbx_seq_one_letter_code
_entity_poly.pdbx_strand_id
1 'polypeptide(L)'
;MFNIFKKKKPNQPQSTSIVDNDANDIAVESELTTEASTTVEQEPESVITAKESPQETTLELAPEPSAEPQPKPSFFSSLAAKLARTKASIGSGIADLFVGRSIDDELYEDLETQLLVADVGMHTTQNIIEHLTQTTQRSTLKDGDALLGALKEYMAQLLTKIEAPLIPEVPDGQTGPFVILMVGVNGVGKTTTIGKMAKQFQQQGKKVMLAAGDTFRAAAVEQLQVWGERNNIPVVAQHTGADSASVLFDALQSAKAKNVDVLIADTAGRLQNKDHLMQELEKVVRVIKKLNPDAPHEIMLTIDAGTGQNA
;
A
#
# COMPACT_ATOMS: atom_id res chain seq x y z
N MET A 1 8.61 -67.95 15.21
CA MET A 1 7.43 -67.55 16.02
C MET A 1 6.50 -66.77 15.09
N PHE A 2 5.60 -67.43 14.36
CA PHE A 2 4.19 -67.71 14.72
C PHE A 2 3.30 -66.48 15.01
N ASN A 3 2.78 -65.85 13.94
CA ASN A 3 1.38 -65.81 13.47
C ASN A 3 0.21 -65.30 14.38
N ILE A 4 -0.80 -64.70 13.70
CA ILE A 4 -2.27 -64.65 13.98
C ILE A 4 -2.85 -63.29 14.46
N PHE A 5 -3.51 -62.49 13.60
CA PHE A 5 -4.94 -62.47 13.20
C PHE A 5 -5.99 -62.21 14.31
N LYS A 6 -6.84 -61.17 14.15
CA LYS A 6 -8.31 -61.31 14.03
C LYS A 6 -9.07 -59.99 13.74
N LYS A 7 -9.86 -60.04 12.67
CA LYS A 7 -11.04 -59.21 12.34
C LYS A 7 -12.24 -59.59 13.22
N LYS A 8 -13.18 -58.64 13.45
CA LYS A 8 -14.64 -58.82 13.18
C LYS A 8 -15.46 -57.51 13.38
N LYS A 9 -16.20 -57.11 12.33
CA LYS A 9 -17.48 -56.37 12.34
C LYS A 9 -18.64 -57.41 12.43
N PRO A 10 -19.95 -57.09 12.25
CA PRO A 10 -20.81 -55.92 12.56
C PRO A 10 -22.11 -56.34 13.32
N ASN A 11 -23.03 -55.41 13.63
CA ASN A 11 -24.48 -55.68 13.52
C ASN A 11 -25.33 -54.38 13.53
N GLN A 12 -26.18 -54.21 12.51
CA GLN A 12 -27.44 -53.44 12.55
C GLN A 12 -28.57 -54.39 13.05
N PRO A 13 -29.78 -53.89 13.37
CA PRO A 13 -30.83 -53.75 12.34
C PRO A 13 -31.73 -52.49 12.54
N GLN A 14 -32.21 -51.89 11.44
CA GLN A 14 -33.64 -51.75 11.03
C GLN A 14 -34.51 -50.83 11.92
N SER A 15 -35.55 -50.13 11.49
CA SER A 15 -36.16 -49.68 10.23
C SER A 15 -37.51 -49.12 10.68
N THR A 16 -37.98 -47.96 10.22
CA THR A 16 -39.41 -47.76 9.90
C THR A 16 -39.58 -46.45 9.14
N SER A 17 -40.15 -46.63 7.96
CA SER A 17 -40.72 -45.68 7.00
C SER A 17 -41.93 -44.91 7.53
N ILE A 18 -42.25 -43.77 6.90
CA ILE A 18 -43.53 -43.40 6.21
C ILE A 18 -43.52 -41.86 6.04
N VAL A 19 -43.31 -41.31 4.84
CA VAL A 19 -44.25 -40.95 3.72
C VAL A 19 -44.96 -39.59 3.91
N ASP A 20 -44.67 -38.69 2.95
CA ASP A 20 -45.44 -37.58 2.33
C ASP A 20 -46.36 -36.66 3.17
N ASN A 21 -46.27 -35.33 2.99
CA ASN A 21 -46.97 -34.61 1.91
C ASN A 21 -46.86 -33.06 2.00
N ASP A 22 -46.70 -32.44 0.83
CA ASP A 22 -47.34 -31.23 0.28
C ASP A 22 -47.55 -29.90 1.05
N ALA A 23 -47.02 -28.84 0.41
CA ALA A 23 -47.69 -27.64 -0.13
C ALA A 23 -48.30 -26.55 0.77
N ASN A 24 -47.95 -25.29 0.39
CA ASN A 24 -48.66 -24.01 0.53
C ASN A 24 -48.99 -23.52 1.96
N ASP A 25 -49.15 -22.23 2.27
CA ASP A 25 -49.22 -21.00 1.50
C ASP A 25 -48.85 -19.79 2.38
N ILE A 26 -48.41 -18.74 1.68
CA ILE A 26 -48.63 -17.30 1.84
C ILE A 26 -49.51 -16.84 3.02
N ALA A 27 -49.04 -15.85 3.80
CA ALA A 27 -49.70 -14.55 4.04
C ALA A 27 -49.26 -13.90 5.38
N VAL A 28 -48.71 -12.67 5.32
CA VAL A 28 -48.98 -11.64 6.34
C VAL A 28 -49.10 -10.29 5.62
N GLU A 29 -50.34 -9.81 5.54
CA GLU A 29 -50.80 -8.44 5.22
C GLU A 29 -50.20 -7.43 6.22
N SER A 30 -49.64 -6.29 5.78
CA SER A 30 -50.29 -5.00 5.48
C SER A 30 -51.10 -4.41 6.62
N GLU A 31 -50.64 -3.28 7.17
CA GLU A 31 -51.50 -2.19 7.61
C GLU A 31 -50.91 -0.84 7.18
N LEU A 32 -51.73 -0.12 6.41
CA LEU A 32 -51.61 1.30 6.08
C LEU A 32 -51.95 2.16 7.31
N THR A 33 -51.28 3.30 7.45
CA THR A 33 -51.93 4.52 7.94
C THR A 33 -51.46 5.71 7.11
N THR A 34 -52.42 6.36 6.46
CA THR A 34 -52.33 7.59 5.67
C THR A 34 -52.87 8.79 6.48
N GLU A 35 -52.64 9.99 5.93
CA GLU A 35 -53.10 11.35 6.31
C GLU A 35 -52.12 12.14 7.22
N ALA A 36 -51.27 13.03 6.70
CA ALA A 36 -51.46 14.30 5.94
C ALA A 36 -51.83 15.50 6.83
N SER A 37 -50.90 16.46 6.97
CA SER A 37 -51.21 17.90 6.92
C SER A 37 -49.93 18.77 6.79
N THR A 38 -49.78 19.35 5.60
CA THR A 38 -49.31 20.72 5.27
C THR A 38 -48.42 21.52 6.22
N THR A 39 -47.25 21.93 5.69
CA THR A 39 -46.93 23.36 5.45
C THR A 39 -45.87 23.47 4.35
N VAL A 40 -46.24 24.12 3.24
CA VAL A 40 -45.38 24.52 2.13
C VAL A 40 -45.14 26.01 2.28
N GLU A 41 -43.88 26.42 2.31
CA GLU A 41 -43.45 27.82 2.31
C GLU A 41 -42.91 28.14 0.91
N GLN A 42 -43.73 28.87 0.13
CA GLN A 42 -43.37 29.65 -1.06
C GLN A 42 -43.04 31.08 -0.58
N GLU A 43 -42.08 31.86 -1.09
CA GLU A 43 -41.79 32.34 -2.45
C GLU A 43 -40.51 33.25 -2.34
N PRO A 44 -39.94 33.91 -3.39
CA PRO A 44 -40.31 33.89 -4.80
C PRO A 44 -39.17 33.72 -5.82
N GLU A 45 -39.56 33.21 -7.00
CA GLU A 45 -38.85 33.38 -8.26
C GLU A 45 -39.05 34.80 -8.79
N SER A 46 -37.95 35.48 -9.14
CA SER A 46 -37.97 36.74 -9.87
C SER A 46 -37.80 36.49 -11.37
N VAL A 47 -38.83 36.90 -12.12
CA VAL A 47 -38.89 36.96 -13.58
C VAL A 47 -37.99 38.10 -14.08
N ILE A 48 -37.05 37.82 -14.99
CA ILE A 48 -36.42 38.85 -15.83
C ILE A 48 -36.30 38.35 -17.29
N THR A 49 -37.26 38.82 -18.08
CA THR A 49 -37.21 39.33 -19.46
C THR A 49 -36.01 39.00 -20.37
N ALA A 50 -36.33 38.43 -21.55
CA ALA A 50 -35.45 38.36 -22.71
C ALA A 50 -35.44 39.67 -23.52
N LYS A 51 -34.24 40.25 -23.73
CA LYS A 51 -33.73 40.91 -24.94
C LYS A 51 -32.51 41.77 -24.58
N GLU A 52 -31.33 41.38 -25.06
CA GLU A 52 -30.43 42.24 -25.85
C GLU A 52 -29.10 41.50 -26.14
N SER A 53 -28.64 41.67 -27.37
CA SER A 53 -27.38 41.15 -27.90
C SER A 53 -26.21 42.02 -27.44
N PRO A 54 -25.13 41.47 -26.88
CA PRO A 54 -23.89 42.23 -26.70
C PRO A 54 -22.96 42.06 -27.90
N GLN A 55 -22.59 43.21 -28.48
CA GLN A 55 -21.56 43.39 -29.49
C GLN A 55 -20.21 42.84 -29.02
N GLU A 56 -19.47 42.26 -29.97
CA GLU A 56 -18.04 41.96 -29.87
C GLU A 56 -17.27 43.21 -29.44
N THR A 57 -16.77 43.20 -28.21
CA THR A 57 -15.67 44.08 -27.79
C THR A 57 -14.46 43.20 -27.56
N THR A 58 -13.56 43.23 -28.54
CA THR A 58 -12.27 42.57 -28.52
C THR A 58 -11.41 43.18 -27.39
N LEU A 59 -11.37 42.51 -26.25
CA LEU A 59 -10.36 42.77 -25.21
C LEU A 59 -9.10 42.01 -25.61
N GLU A 60 -8.13 42.76 -26.12
CA GLU A 60 -6.79 42.30 -26.43
C GLU A 60 -6.09 41.91 -25.12
N LEU A 61 -6.04 40.61 -24.84
CA LEU A 61 -5.29 40.01 -23.74
C LEU A 61 -3.79 40.15 -24.06
N ALA A 62 -3.13 41.08 -23.38
CA ALA A 62 -1.68 41.14 -23.33
C ALA A 62 -1.13 39.80 -22.80
N PRO A 63 -0.09 39.22 -23.41
CA PRO A 63 0.43 37.92 -23.01
C PRO A 63 1.03 37.99 -21.60
N GLU A 64 0.56 37.11 -20.72
CA GLU A 64 1.20 36.86 -19.43
C GLU A 64 2.67 36.46 -19.64
N PRO A 65 3.60 36.97 -18.83
CA PRO A 65 5.00 36.59 -18.94
C PRO A 65 5.15 35.09 -18.67
N SER A 66 5.61 34.39 -19.71
CA SER A 66 6.04 33.01 -19.67
C SER A 66 6.97 32.79 -18.47
N ALA A 67 6.47 32.13 -17.44
CA ALA A 67 7.30 31.64 -16.36
C ALA A 67 8.30 30.64 -16.95
N GLU A 68 9.57 31.03 -17.00
CA GLU A 68 10.67 30.17 -17.42
C GLU A 68 10.62 28.86 -16.61
N PRO A 69 10.90 27.71 -17.25
CA PRO A 69 10.89 26.42 -16.57
C PRO A 69 11.99 26.42 -15.49
N GLN A 70 11.56 26.54 -14.24
CA GLN A 70 12.42 26.41 -13.06
C GLN A 70 13.20 25.09 -13.19
N PRO A 71 14.53 25.12 -13.04
CA PRO A 71 15.36 23.92 -13.17
C PRO A 71 14.88 22.89 -12.14
N LYS A 72 14.54 21.70 -12.61
CA LYS A 72 14.11 20.60 -11.73
C LYS A 72 15.21 20.40 -10.68
N PRO A 73 14.88 20.49 -9.37
CA PRO A 73 15.88 20.31 -8.33
C PRO A 73 16.54 18.93 -8.52
N SER A 74 17.87 18.89 -8.35
CA SER A 74 18.63 17.64 -8.31
C SER A 74 17.93 16.63 -7.39
N PHE A 75 17.90 15.35 -7.78
CA PHE A 75 17.24 14.29 -7.02
C PHE A 75 17.61 14.34 -5.52
N PHE A 76 18.89 14.60 -5.22
CA PHE A 76 19.41 14.79 -3.86
C PHE A 76 18.83 16.00 -3.13
N SER A 77 18.71 17.17 -3.78
CA SER A 77 18.13 18.36 -3.13
C SER A 77 16.63 18.18 -2.88
N SER A 78 15.92 17.48 -3.79
CA SER A 78 14.52 17.13 -3.60
C SER A 78 14.31 16.15 -2.44
N LEU A 79 15.21 15.19 -2.26
CA LEU A 79 15.18 14.23 -1.16
C LEU A 79 15.53 14.90 0.16
N ALA A 80 16.58 15.73 0.18
CA ALA A 80 16.98 16.50 1.35
C ALA A 80 15.86 17.43 1.84
N ALA A 81 15.14 18.08 0.92
CA ALA A 81 13.99 18.92 1.27
C ALA A 81 12.84 18.09 1.87
N LYS A 82 12.53 16.91 1.30
CA LYS A 82 11.48 16.02 1.82
C LYS A 82 11.83 15.43 3.19
N LEU A 83 13.12 15.19 3.44
CA LEU A 83 13.63 14.69 4.72
C LEU A 83 14.01 15.81 5.69
N ALA A 84 13.72 17.08 5.40
CA ALA A 84 14.19 18.20 6.21
C ALA A 84 13.75 18.11 7.68
N ARG A 85 12.52 17.64 7.96
CA ARG A 85 12.02 17.45 9.34
C ARG A 85 12.77 16.32 10.06
N THR A 86 12.93 15.17 9.40
CA THR A 86 13.71 14.04 9.93
C THR A 86 15.17 14.44 10.13
N LYS A 87 15.76 15.19 9.20
CA LYS A 87 17.10 15.74 9.32
C LYS A 87 17.20 16.78 10.45
N ALA A 88 16.15 17.52 10.76
CA ALA A 88 16.17 18.42 11.91
C ALA A 88 16.24 17.63 13.23
N SER A 89 15.48 16.53 13.33
CA SER A 89 15.43 15.68 14.52
C SER A 89 16.66 14.77 14.66
N ILE A 90 17.06 14.06 13.60
CA ILE A 90 18.20 13.11 13.58
C ILE A 90 19.50 13.80 13.19
N GLY A 91 19.48 14.72 12.22
CA GLY A 91 20.70 15.25 11.62
C GLY A 91 21.31 16.41 12.41
N SER A 92 20.56 17.51 12.58
CA SER A 92 21.05 18.66 13.35
C SER A 92 20.96 18.41 14.86
N GLY A 93 19.85 17.84 15.35
CA GLY A 93 19.70 17.55 16.78
C GLY A 93 20.80 16.63 17.35
N ILE A 94 21.15 15.57 16.61
CA ILE A 94 22.23 14.66 17.01
C ILE A 94 23.61 15.26 16.68
N ALA A 95 23.79 15.99 15.58
CA ALA A 95 25.09 16.61 15.30
C ALA A 95 25.47 17.64 16.37
N ASP A 96 24.51 18.46 16.81
CA ASP A 96 24.71 19.47 17.85
C ASP A 96 25.06 18.85 19.20
N LEU A 97 24.61 17.61 19.46
CA LEU A 97 24.98 16.85 20.66
C LEU A 97 26.50 16.57 20.72
N PHE A 98 27.13 16.34 19.56
CA PHE A 98 28.53 15.93 19.46
C PHE A 98 29.53 17.08 19.43
N VAL A 99 29.09 18.31 19.12
CA VAL A 99 30.01 19.45 18.92
C VAL A 99 30.73 19.79 20.23
N GLY A 100 32.05 19.64 20.23
CA GLY A 100 32.92 20.04 21.34
C GLY A 100 32.80 19.18 22.61
N ARG A 101 32.07 18.05 22.56
CA ARG A 101 31.97 17.12 23.69
C ARG A 101 33.03 16.00 23.63
N SER A 102 33.50 15.60 24.80
CA SER A 102 34.26 14.37 25.01
C SER A 102 33.37 13.14 24.85
N ILE A 103 33.97 12.00 24.54
CA ILE A 103 33.25 10.72 24.54
C ILE A 103 33.22 10.20 25.97
N ASP A 104 32.07 10.30 26.62
CA ASP A 104 31.77 9.83 27.97
C ASP A 104 30.41 9.12 28.02
N ASP A 105 30.07 8.54 29.17
CA ASP A 105 28.82 7.80 29.36
C ASP A 105 27.59 8.69 29.17
N GLU A 106 27.67 9.96 29.59
CA GLU A 106 26.60 10.96 29.43
C GLU A 106 26.29 11.22 27.95
N LEU A 107 27.32 11.30 27.09
CA LEU A 107 27.12 11.42 25.65
C LEU A 107 26.38 10.22 25.04
N TYR A 108 26.65 9.01 25.50
CA TYR A 108 25.94 7.81 25.01
C TYR A 108 24.49 7.77 25.46
N GLU A 109 24.19 8.18 26.70
CA GLU A 109 22.82 8.29 27.22
C GLU A 109 22.01 9.36 26.46
N ASP A 110 22.62 10.52 26.19
CA ASP A 110 22.01 11.57 25.38
C ASP A 110 21.74 11.06 23.95
N LEU A 111 22.69 10.35 23.34
CA LEU A 111 22.55 9.80 22.00
C LEU A 111 21.42 8.75 21.95
N GLU A 112 21.37 7.85 22.91
CA GLU A 112 20.30 6.85 23.03
C GLU A 112 18.93 7.54 23.10
N THR A 113 18.81 8.56 23.95
CA THR A 113 17.58 9.35 24.10
C THR A 113 17.17 9.98 22.76
N GLN A 114 18.11 10.60 22.04
CA GLN A 114 17.81 11.21 20.74
C GLN A 114 17.38 10.19 19.68
N LEU A 115 18.01 9.02 19.63
CA LEU A 115 17.63 7.96 18.69
C LEU A 115 16.22 7.42 18.98
N LEU A 116 15.84 7.29 20.25
CA LEU A 116 14.49 6.88 20.65
C LEU A 116 13.44 7.93 20.31
N VAL A 117 13.73 9.21 20.57
CA VAL A 117 12.84 10.34 20.20
C VAL A 117 12.66 10.42 18.68
N ALA A 118 13.65 9.99 17.92
CA ALA A 118 13.61 9.94 16.46
C ALA A 118 12.98 8.67 15.87
N ASP A 119 12.26 7.87 16.67
CA ASP A 119 11.58 6.65 16.23
C ASP A 119 12.52 5.58 15.63
N VAL A 120 13.77 5.46 16.11
CA VAL A 120 14.68 4.37 15.69
C VAL A 120 14.29 3.02 16.31
N GLY A 121 13.67 3.06 17.50
CA GLY A 121 13.21 1.88 18.24
C GLY A 121 14.29 1.29 19.15
N MET A 122 13.85 0.72 20.28
CA MET A 122 14.72 0.28 21.39
C MET A 122 15.82 -0.69 20.95
N HIS A 123 15.46 -1.76 20.24
CA HIS A 123 16.41 -2.79 19.83
C HIS A 123 17.50 -2.25 18.88
N THR A 124 17.09 -1.44 17.89
CA THR A 124 18.02 -0.85 16.93
C THR A 124 18.91 0.19 17.60
N THR A 125 18.36 1.03 18.48
CA THR A 125 19.14 1.99 19.28
C THR A 125 20.18 1.28 20.12
N GLN A 126 19.79 0.26 20.89
CA GLN A 126 20.74 -0.48 21.73
C GLN A 126 21.86 -1.13 20.90
N ASN A 127 21.51 -1.70 19.74
CA ASN A 127 22.50 -2.25 18.82
C ASN A 127 23.50 -1.18 18.31
N ILE A 128 23.01 0.03 18.01
CA ILE A 128 23.84 1.16 17.62
C ILE A 128 24.77 1.58 18.76
N ILE A 129 24.25 1.77 19.97
CA ILE A 129 25.04 2.18 21.13
C ILE A 129 26.12 1.14 21.44
N GLU A 130 25.77 -0.15 21.49
CA GLU A 130 26.73 -1.23 21.74
C GLU A 130 27.85 -1.27 20.69
N HIS A 131 27.51 -1.11 19.41
CA HIS A 131 28.49 -1.07 18.33
C HIS A 131 29.43 0.13 18.45
N LEU A 132 28.90 1.32 18.75
CA LEU A 132 29.69 2.53 18.91
C LEU A 132 30.63 2.44 20.12
N THR A 133 30.15 1.96 21.26
CA THR A 133 30.98 1.74 22.46
C THR A 133 32.13 0.79 22.18
N GLN A 134 31.87 -0.34 21.50
CA GLN A 134 32.93 -1.27 21.10
C GLN A 134 33.92 -0.65 20.11
N THR A 135 33.43 0.18 19.19
CA THR A 135 34.28 0.88 18.21
C THR A 135 35.21 1.86 18.92
N THR A 136 34.69 2.67 19.85
CA THR A 136 35.48 3.61 20.67
C THR A 136 36.50 2.91 21.56
N GLN A 137 36.20 1.71 22.08
CA GLN A 137 37.18 0.94 22.87
C GLN A 137 38.32 0.36 22.01
N ARG A 138 38.02 -0.02 20.76
CA ARG A 138 38.99 -0.65 19.84
C ARG A 138 39.79 0.37 19.03
N SER A 139 39.21 1.52 18.75
CA SER A 139 39.79 2.59 17.92
C SER A 139 40.00 3.85 18.75
N THR A 140 41.02 4.64 18.44
CA THR A 140 41.28 5.91 19.13
C THR A 140 40.36 7.01 18.58
N LEU A 141 39.03 6.83 18.67
CA LEU A 141 38.09 7.93 18.45
C LEU A 141 38.38 9.00 19.50
N LYS A 142 38.66 10.23 19.04
CA LYS A 142 39.24 11.29 19.89
C LYS A 142 38.20 12.26 20.43
N ASP A 143 37.07 12.41 19.75
CA ASP A 143 36.06 13.44 20.02
C ASP A 143 34.68 13.03 19.48
N GLY A 144 33.66 13.82 19.84
CA GLY A 144 32.29 13.62 19.38
C GLY A 144 32.12 13.66 17.86
N ASP A 145 32.94 14.44 17.13
CA ASP A 145 32.88 14.48 15.66
C ASP A 145 33.27 13.14 15.04
N ALA A 146 34.30 12.49 15.57
CA ALA A 146 34.69 11.14 15.16
C ALA A 146 33.60 10.10 15.48
N LEU A 147 32.91 10.24 16.62
CA LEU A 147 31.79 9.38 17.01
C LEU A 147 30.58 9.56 16.10
N LEU A 148 30.25 10.79 15.70
CA LEU A 148 29.22 11.09 14.70
C LEU A 148 29.53 10.45 13.34
N GLY A 149 30.81 10.45 12.94
CA GLY A 149 31.29 9.75 11.75
C GLY A 149 31.02 8.25 11.84
N ALA A 150 31.40 7.63 12.95
CA ALA A 150 31.17 6.20 13.21
C ALA A 150 29.67 5.84 13.25
N LEU A 151 28.82 6.70 13.83
CA LEU A 151 27.37 6.53 13.83
C LEU A 151 26.81 6.49 12.41
N LYS A 152 27.17 7.47 11.56
CA LYS A 152 26.71 7.52 10.16
C LYS A 152 27.15 6.30 9.38
N GLU A 153 28.40 5.89 9.55
CA GLU A 153 28.94 4.71 8.89
C GLU A 153 28.18 3.45 9.31
N TYR A 154 27.96 3.25 10.61
CA TYR A 154 27.27 2.07 11.10
C TYR A 154 25.80 2.03 10.68
N MET A 155 25.08 3.15 10.76
CA MET A 155 23.71 3.23 10.26
C MET A 155 23.62 2.92 8.76
N ALA A 156 24.58 3.41 7.96
CA ALA A 156 24.66 3.07 6.54
C ALA A 156 24.88 1.57 6.33
N GLN A 157 25.78 0.95 7.09
CA GLN A 157 26.02 -0.50 7.05
C GLN A 157 24.77 -1.32 7.42
N LEU A 158 23.97 -0.87 8.40
CA LEU A 158 22.70 -1.52 8.75
C LEU A 158 21.72 -1.51 7.57
N LEU A 159 21.62 -0.39 6.85
CA LEU A 159 20.73 -0.25 5.70
C LEU A 159 21.22 -1.04 4.48
N THR A 160 22.52 -1.03 4.18
CA THR A 160 23.09 -1.76 3.04
C THR A 160 22.88 -3.28 3.15
N LYS A 161 22.78 -3.84 4.37
CA LYS A 161 22.51 -5.28 4.56
C LYS A 161 21.14 -5.73 4.05
N ILE A 162 20.18 -4.81 3.97
CA ILE A 162 18.80 -5.07 3.52
C ILE A 162 18.49 -4.40 2.17
N GLU A 163 19.49 -3.80 1.54
CA GLU A 163 19.34 -3.16 0.23
C GLU A 163 19.17 -4.23 -0.86
N ALA A 164 17.93 -4.39 -1.32
CA ALA A 164 17.59 -5.25 -2.44
C ALA A 164 16.63 -4.50 -3.37
N PRO A 165 17.15 -3.81 -4.41
CA PRO A 165 16.29 -3.09 -5.34
C PRO A 165 15.31 -4.02 -6.06
N LEU A 166 14.06 -3.59 -6.18
CA LEU A 166 13.06 -4.32 -6.96
C LEU A 166 13.40 -4.25 -8.46
N ILE A 167 13.72 -5.39 -9.04
CA ILE A 167 13.95 -5.55 -10.48
C ILE A 167 12.75 -6.34 -11.03
N PRO A 168 11.78 -5.68 -11.70
CA PRO A 168 10.57 -6.34 -12.20
C PRO A 168 10.87 -7.03 -13.53
N GLU A 169 11.70 -8.06 -13.48
CA GLU A 169 12.08 -8.91 -14.60
C GLU A 169 11.76 -10.36 -14.25
N VAL A 170 11.18 -11.07 -15.21
CA VAL A 170 10.87 -12.49 -15.05
C VAL A 170 12.08 -13.30 -15.53
N PRO A 171 12.51 -14.37 -14.83
CA PRO A 171 13.68 -15.15 -15.25
C PRO A 171 13.59 -15.68 -16.68
N ASP A 172 14.75 -15.85 -17.32
CA ASP A 172 14.86 -16.37 -18.69
C ASP A 172 14.10 -17.69 -18.87
N GLY A 173 13.29 -17.76 -19.91
CA GLY A 173 12.47 -18.93 -20.25
C GLY A 173 11.10 -18.98 -19.59
N GLN A 174 10.76 -18.03 -18.72
CA GLN A 174 9.40 -17.85 -18.21
C GLN A 174 8.60 -16.88 -19.08
N THR A 175 7.29 -17.12 -19.19
CA THR A 175 6.37 -16.28 -19.98
C THR A 175 5.30 -15.67 -19.09
N GLY A 176 5.09 -14.36 -19.22
CA GLY A 176 4.04 -13.63 -18.53
C GLY A 176 4.58 -12.40 -17.79
N PRO A 177 3.70 -11.62 -17.15
CA PRO A 177 4.09 -10.42 -16.43
C PRO A 177 4.83 -10.75 -15.13
N PHE A 178 5.73 -9.87 -14.72
CA PHE A 178 6.17 -9.75 -13.33
C PHE A 178 4.99 -9.29 -12.48
N VAL A 179 4.63 -10.05 -11.45
CA VAL A 179 3.41 -9.83 -10.65
C VAL A 179 3.79 -9.28 -9.27
N ILE A 180 3.31 -8.07 -8.98
CA ILE A 180 3.48 -7.39 -7.70
C ILE A 180 2.13 -7.37 -6.98
N LEU A 181 2.07 -7.98 -5.80
CA LEU A 181 0.92 -7.92 -4.91
C LEU A 181 1.17 -6.89 -3.83
N MET A 182 0.40 -5.79 -3.84
CA MET A 182 0.54 -4.73 -2.84
C MET A 182 -0.28 -5.06 -1.61
N VAL A 183 0.33 -5.02 -0.43
CA VAL A 183 -0.33 -5.30 0.85
C VAL A 183 -0.03 -4.19 1.87
N GLY A 184 -0.82 -4.12 2.93
CA GLY A 184 -0.69 -3.10 3.96
C GLY A 184 -2.05 -2.56 4.42
N VAL A 185 -2.07 -1.83 5.52
CA VAL A 185 -3.33 -1.36 6.09
C VAL A 185 -3.96 -0.22 5.27
N ASN A 186 -5.20 0.15 5.56
CA ASN A 186 -5.84 1.28 4.90
C ASN A 186 -5.13 2.60 5.28
N GLY A 187 -5.01 3.53 4.33
CA GLY A 187 -4.45 4.86 4.58
C GLY A 187 -2.93 4.98 4.40
N VAL A 188 -2.16 3.88 4.46
CA VAL A 188 -0.68 3.92 4.31
C VAL A 188 -0.16 4.25 2.91
N GLY A 189 -1.07 4.50 1.96
CA GLY A 189 -0.70 4.95 0.62
C GLY A 189 -0.54 3.87 -0.45
N LYS A 190 -1.03 2.63 -0.24
CA LYS A 190 -0.96 1.53 -1.24
C LYS A 190 -1.32 1.95 -2.67
N THR A 191 -2.56 2.42 -2.88
CA THR A 191 -3.07 2.83 -4.20
C THR A 191 -2.26 3.98 -4.81
N THR A 192 -1.77 4.91 -3.97
CA THR A 192 -0.87 6.00 -4.40
C THR A 192 0.51 5.47 -4.83
N THR A 193 1.06 4.51 -4.09
CA THR A 193 2.32 3.83 -4.43
C THR A 193 2.18 3.04 -5.73
N ILE A 194 1.06 2.36 -5.95
CA ILE A 194 0.74 1.69 -7.22
C ILE A 194 0.83 2.67 -8.39
N GLY A 195 0.14 3.82 -8.31
CA GLY A 195 0.17 4.82 -9.37
C GLY A 195 1.59 5.35 -9.67
N LYS A 196 2.40 5.58 -8.62
CA LYS A 196 3.80 6.01 -8.77
C LYS A 196 4.67 4.94 -9.43
N MET A 197 4.60 3.70 -8.96
CA MET A 197 5.36 2.57 -9.52
C MET A 197 4.96 2.30 -10.97
N ALA A 198 3.66 2.35 -11.27
CA ALA A 198 3.15 2.17 -12.62
C ALA A 198 3.72 3.22 -13.58
N LYS A 199 3.76 4.48 -13.15
CA LYS A 199 4.39 5.56 -13.94
C LYS A 199 5.90 5.37 -14.08
N GLN A 200 6.58 4.94 -13.02
CA GLN A 200 8.02 4.67 -13.03
C GLN A 200 8.38 3.55 -14.02
N PHE A 201 7.63 2.44 -14.02
CA PHE A 201 7.86 1.34 -14.96
C PHE A 201 7.52 1.71 -16.40
N GLN A 202 6.46 2.50 -16.63
CA GLN A 202 6.20 3.08 -17.94
C GLN A 202 7.36 3.96 -18.44
N GLN A 203 7.96 4.78 -17.57
CA GLN A 203 9.13 5.60 -17.92
C GLN A 203 10.36 4.75 -18.26
N GLN A 204 10.43 3.52 -17.76
CA GLN A 204 11.44 2.52 -18.14
C GLN A 204 11.08 1.75 -19.41
N GLY A 205 9.97 2.09 -20.09
CA GLY A 205 9.52 1.44 -21.32
C GLY A 205 8.71 0.16 -21.11
N LYS A 206 8.36 -0.20 -19.86
CA LYS A 206 7.58 -1.41 -19.55
C LYS A 206 6.09 -1.19 -19.79
N LYS A 207 5.42 -2.20 -20.35
CA LYS A 207 3.96 -2.31 -20.41
C LYS A 207 3.44 -2.71 -19.04
N VAL A 208 2.57 -1.87 -18.48
CA VAL A 208 2.00 -2.08 -17.13
C VAL A 208 0.51 -2.36 -17.24
N MET A 209 -0.01 -3.18 -16.32
CA MET A 209 -1.44 -3.35 -16.07
C MET A 209 -1.71 -3.28 -14.56
N LEU A 210 -2.87 -2.77 -14.19
CA LEU A 210 -3.30 -2.69 -12.79
C LEU A 210 -4.49 -3.64 -12.54
N ALA A 211 -4.55 -4.21 -11.34
CA ALA A 211 -5.70 -5.00 -10.87
C ALA A 211 -6.32 -4.35 -9.62
N ALA A 212 -7.62 -4.05 -9.67
CA ALA A 212 -8.37 -3.45 -8.58
C ALA A 212 -8.87 -4.51 -7.59
N GLY A 213 -7.96 -5.07 -6.80
CA GLY A 213 -8.29 -6.12 -5.82
C GLY A 213 -8.82 -5.62 -4.46
N ASP A 214 -8.87 -4.31 -4.19
CA ASP A 214 -9.65 -3.75 -3.06
C ASP A 214 -11.14 -3.63 -3.46
N THR A 215 -11.79 -4.77 -3.67
CA THR A 215 -13.17 -4.83 -4.20
C THR A 215 -14.22 -4.36 -3.19
N PHE A 216 -13.89 -4.35 -1.89
CA PHE A 216 -14.79 -3.91 -0.82
C PHE A 216 -14.98 -2.39 -0.78
N ARG A 217 -14.03 -1.62 -1.32
CA ARG A 217 -14.07 -0.17 -1.29
C ARG A 217 -14.26 0.35 -2.71
N ALA A 218 -15.50 0.68 -3.07
CA ALA A 218 -15.83 1.24 -4.38
C ALA A 218 -14.92 2.43 -4.75
N ALA A 219 -14.67 3.33 -3.79
CA ALA A 219 -13.76 4.47 -3.98
C ALA A 219 -12.30 4.06 -4.25
N ALA A 220 -11.82 2.91 -3.75
CA ALA A 220 -10.47 2.43 -4.03
C ALA A 220 -10.36 1.91 -5.48
N VAL A 221 -11.38 1.19 -5.95
CA VAL A 221 -11.48 0.76 -7.35
C VAL A 221 -11.51 1.98 -8.28
N GLU A 222 -12.39 2.94 -8.01
CA GLU A 222 -12.50 4.19 -8.78
C GLU A 222 -11.19 4.98 -8.78
N GLN A 223 -10.55 5.13 -7.61
CA GLN A 223 -9.27 5.81 -7.50
C GLN A 223 -8.19 5.14 -8.35
N LEU A 224 -8.12 3.81 -8.36
CA LEU A 224 -7.16 3.06 -9.18
C LEU A 224 -7.48 3.21 -10.68
N GLN A 225 -8.76 3.22 -11.06
CA GLN A 225 -9.18 3.47 -12.44
C GLN A 225 -8.78 4.86 -12.92
N VAL A 226 -8.97 5.91 -12.10
CA VAL A 226 -8.52 7.27 -12.40
C VAL A 226 -6.99 7.33 -12.56
N TRP A 227 -6.24 6.63 -11.71
CA TRP A 227 -4.78 6.51 -11.89
C TRP A 227 -4.39 5.82 -13.20
N GLY A 228 -5.14 4.78 -13.59
CA GLY A 228 -4.98 4.08 -14.85
C GLY A 228 -5.24 4.99 -16.03
N GLU A 229 -6.41 5.64 -16.07
CA GLU A 229 -6.81 6.57 -17.12
C GLU A 229 -5.80 7.71 -17.29
N ARG A 230 -5.40 8.35 -16.18
CA ARG A 230 -4.42 9.45 -16.18
C ARG A 230 -3.07 9.06 -16.80
N ASN A 231 -2.70 7.78 -16.73
CA ASN A 231 -1.43 7.28 -17.25
C ASN A 231 -1.58 6.40 -18.50
N ASN A 232 -2.79 6.28 -19.06
CA ASN A 232 -3.11 5.35 -20.15
C ASN A 232 -2.69 3.90 -19.82
N ILE A 233 -2.97 3.44 -18.60
CA ILE A 233 -2.68 2.10 -18.12
C ILE A 233 -3.99 1.32 -18.00
N PRO A 234 -4.10 0.12 -18.61
CA PRO A 234 -5.29 -0.71 -18.46
C PRO A 234 -5.47 -1.16 -17.01
N VAL A 235 -6.69 -1.02 -16.49
CA VAL A 235 -7.09 -1.47 -15.16
C VAL A 235 -8.13 -2.56 -15.29
N VAL A 236 -7.90 -3.69 -14.64
CA VAL A 236 -8.87 -4.78 -14.52
C VAL A 236 -9.61 -4.62 -13.19
N ALA A 237 -10.92 -4.47 -13.27
CA ALA A 237 -11.81 -4.29 -12.13
C ALA A 237 -13.11 -5.06 -12.37
N GLN A 238 -13.76 -5.47 -11.29
CA GLN A 238 -15.11 -6.03 -11.29
C GLN A 238 -16.05 -5.14 -10.45
N HIS A 239 -17.29 -5.58 -10.23
CA HIS A 239 -18.25 -4.86 -9.40
C HIS A 239 -17.82 -4.81 -7.93
N THR A 240 -18.28 -3.81 -7.19
CA THR A 240 -18.04 -3.69 -5.74
C THR A 240 -18.52 -4.95 -5.00
N GLY A 241 -17.69 -5.47 -4.11
CA GLY A 241 -17.94 -6.71 -3.37
C GLY A 241 -17.62 -8.00 -4.14
N ALA A 242 -17.06 -7.89 -5.35
CA ALA A 242 -16.56 -9.05 -6.08
C ALA A 242 -15.42 -9.75 -5.32
N ASP A 243 -15.19 -11.02 -5.65
CA ASP A 243 -14.09 -11.79 -5.07
C ASP A 243 -12.73 -11.29 -5.57
N SER A 244 -11.90 -10.75 -4.67
CA SER A 244 -10.57 -10.19 -4.98
C SER A 244 -9.69 -11.19 -5.75
N ALA A 245 -9.73 -12.47 -5.38
CA ALA A 245 -8.97 -13.51 -6.06
C ALA A 245 -9.42 -13.72 -7.52
N SER A 246 -10.72 -13.55 -7.81
CA SER A 246 -11.26 -13.62 -9.17
C SER A 246 -10.83 -12.42 -10.02
N VAL A 247 -10.82 -11.20 -9.45
CA VAL A 247 -10.30 -10.00 -10.14
C VAL A 247 -8.83 -10.20 -10.54
N LEU A 248 -8.01 -10.70 -9.63
CA LEU A 248 -6.57 -10.90 -9.87
C LEU A 248 -6.31 -12.04 -10.86
N PHE A 249 -7.14 -13.08 -10.87
CA PHE A 249 -7.11 -14.13 -11.88
C PHE A 249 -7.36 -13.58 -13.28
N ASP A 250 -8.43 -12.80 -13.46
CA ASP A 250 -8.77 -12.17 -14.74
C ASP A 250 -7.68 -11.20 -15.18
N ALA A 251 -7.12 -10.43 -14.24
CA ALA A 251 -6.03 -9.51 -14.52
C ALA A 251 -4.78 -10.22 -15.01
N LEU A 252 -4.39 -11.33 -14.38
CA LEU A 252 -3.24 -12.11 -14.82
C LEU A 252 -3.45 -12.75 -16.20
N GLN A 253 -4.65 -13.28 -16.48
CA GLN A 253 -5.00 -13.79 -17.80
C GLN A 253 -4.92 -12.70 -18.88
N SER A 254 -5.52 -11.53 -18.60
CA SER A 254 -5.51 -10.36 -19.50
C SER A 254 -4.08 -9.86 -19.74
N ALA A 255 -3.26 -9.79 -18.69
CA ALA A 255 -1.86 -9.37 -18.77
C ALA A 255 -1.02 -10.33 -19.64
N LYS A 256 -1.20 -11.65 -19.47
CA LYS A 256 -0.57 -12.66 -20.33
C LYS A 256 -1.01 -12.51 -21.79
N ALA A 257 -2.31 -12.39 -22.05
CA ALA A 257 -2.84 -12.27 -23.41
C ALA A 257 -2.37 -11.00 -24.13
N LYS A 258 -2.14 -9.92 -23.39
CA LYS A 258 -1.68 -8.62 -23.93
C LYS A 258 -0.16 -8.46 -23.92
N ASN A 259 0.60 -9.48 -23.50
CA ASN A 259 2.05 -9.42 -23.34
C ASN A 259 2.48 -8.20 -22.52
N VAL A 260 1.88 -8.04 -21.34
CA VAL A 260 2.22 -7.02 -20.35
C VAL A 260 3.47 -7.46 -19.60
N ASP A 261 4.36 -6.52 -19.31
CA ASP A 261 5.62 -6.79 -18.62
C ASP A 261 5.44 -6.81 -17.09
N VAL A 262 4.60 -5.91 -16.55
CA VAL A 262 4.35 -5.80 -15.10
C VAL A 262 2.86 -5.71 -14.78
N LEU A 263 2.39 -6.58 -13.89
CA LEU A 263 1.05 -6.54 -13.31
C LEU A 263 1.16 -6.10 -11.84
N ILE A 264 0.52 -4.99 -11.48
CA ILE A 264 0.45 -4.51 -10.09
C ILE A 264 -0.97 -4.66 -9.57
N ALA A 265 -1.15 -5.44 -8.50
CA ALA A 265 -2.45 -5.70 -7.90
C ALA A 265 -2.61 -4.97 -6.57
N ASP A 266 -3.68 -4.19 -6.44
CA ASP A 266 -4.11 -3.62 -5.16
C ASP A 266 -4.85 -4.68 -4.33
N THR A 267 -4.85 -4.55 -3.00
CA THR A 267 -5.60 -5.42 -2.10
C THR A 267 -6.29 -4.63 -1.00
N ALA A 268 -7.28 -5.25 -0.36
CA ALA A 268 -7.85 -4.73 0.87
C ALA A 268 -6.78 -4.56 1.97
N GLY A 269 -6.98 -3.58 2.86
CA GLY A 269 -6.08 -3.28 3.99
C GLY A 269 -6.76 -3.20 5.37
N ARG A 270 -7.84 -3.97 5.57
CA ARG A 270 -8.66 -3.91 6.79
C ARG A 270 -8.04 -4.73 7.94
N LEU A 271 -7.08 -4.15 8.68
CA LEU A 271 -6.37 -4.86 9.76
C LEU A 271 -7.26 -5.25 10.95
N GLN A 272 -8.39 -4.57 11.18
CA GLN A 272 -9.28 -4.84 12.30
C GLN A 272 -9.83 -6.28 12.32
N ASN A 273 -9.91 -6.94 11.14
CA ASN A 273 -10.33 -8.33 11.00
C ASN A 273 -9.16 -9.16 10.44
N LYS A 274 -8.09 -9.29 11.22
CA LYS A 274 -6.83 -9.94 10.80
C LYS A 274 -7.03 -11.29 10.14
N ASP A 275 -7.85 -12.17 10.74
CA ASP A 275 -8.05 -13.53 10.22
C ASP A 275 -8.69 -13.54 8.83
N HIS A 276 -9.72 -12.71 8.62
CA HIS A 276 -10.39 -12.60 7.33
C HIS A 276 -9.45 -12.02 6.27
N LEU A 277 -8.67 -10.99 6.62
CA LEU A 277 -7.68 -10.40 5.71
C LEU A 277 -6.61 -11.42 5.30
N MET A 278 -6.09 -12.20 6.25
CA MET A 278 -5.09 -13.21 5.96
C MET A 278 -5.65 -14.33 5.07
N GLN A 279 -6.86 -14.81 5.35
CA GLN A 279 -7.53 -15.82 4.50
C GLN A 279 -7.76 -15.31 3.08
N GLU A 280 -8.13 -14.04 2.92
CA GLU A 280 -8.32 -13.40 1.63
C GLU A 280 -7.01 -13.31 0.84
N LEU A 281 -5.92 -12.83 1.47
CA LEU A 281 -4.60 -12.77 0.86
C LEU A 281 -4.07 -14.15 0.47
N GLU A 282 -4.24 -15.15 1.35
CA GLU A 282 -3.88 -16.55 1.04
C GLU A 282 -4.67 -17.10 -0.15
N LYS A 283 -5.97 -16.81 -0.21
CA LYS A 283 -6.83 -17.21 -1.34
C LYS A 283 -6.33 -16.56 -2.64
N VAL A 284 -6.03 -15.27 -2.62
CA VAL A 284 -5.47 -14.52 -3.76
C VAL A 284 -4.19 -15.19 -4.27
N VAL A 285 -3.21 -15.43 -3.39
CA VAL A 285 -1.94 -16.06 -3.76
C VAL A 285 -2.18 -17.46 -4.32
N ARG A 286 -3.05 -18.26 -3.68
CA ARG A 286 -3.39 -19.62 -4.14
C ARG A 286 -4.00 -19.62 -5.54
N VAL A 287 -4.87 -18.66 -5.85
CA VAL A 287 -5.52 -18.55 -7.16
C VAL A 287 -4.54 -18.10 -8.24
N ILE A 288 -3.69 -17.11 -7.95
CA ILE A 288 -2.62 -16.66 -8.87
C ILE A 288 -1.66 -17.82 -9.21
N LYS A 289 -1.29 -18.63 -8.21
CA LYS A 289 -0.39 -19.78 -8.38
C LYS A 289 -0.91 -20.86 -9.31
N LYS A 290 -2.23 -20.94 -9.53
CA LYS A 290 -2.81 -21.86 -10.53
C LYS A 290 -2.44 -21.47 -11.96
N LEU A 291 -2.22 -20.18 -12.23
CA LEU A 291 -1.87 -19.66 -13.55
C LEU A 291 -0.36 -19.52 -13.73
N ASN A 292 0.35 -19.13 -12.68
CA ASN A 292 1.81 -19.07 -12.67
C ASN A 292 2.31 -19.50 -11.27
N PRO A 293 2.93 -20.68 -11.13
CA PRO A 293 3.46 -21.18 -9.86
C PRO A 293 4.42 -20.22 -9.15
N ASP A 294 5.14 -19.38 -9.93
CA ASP A 294 6.14 -18.44 -9.43
C ASP A 294 5.54 -17.07 -9.06
N ALA A 295 4.25 -16.84 -9.32
CA ALA A 295 3.56 -15.62 -8.95
C ALA A 295 2.87 -15.70 -7.56
N PRO A 296 2.72 -14.59 -6.83
CA PRO A 296 3.31 -13.28 -7.11
C PRO A 296 4.85 -13.32 -6.95
N HIS A 297 5.56 -12.57 -7.80
CA HIS A 297 7.02 -12.49 -7.76
C HIS A 297 7.48 -11.56 -6.64
N GLU A 298 6.64 -10.59 -6.29
CA GLU A 298 6.85 -9.63 -5.21
C GLU A 298 5.56 -9.48 -4.39
N ILE A 299 5.68 -9.54 -3.06
CA ILE A 299 4.63 -9.15 -2.12
C ILE A 299 5.11 -7.89 -1.40
N MET A 300 4.62 -6.75 -1.84
CA MET A 300 5.12 -5.44 -1.42
C MET A 300 4.29 -4.90 -0.26
N LEU A 301 4.86 -4.89 0.95
CA LEU A 301 4.25 -4.25 2.10
C LEU A 301 4.44 -2.72 2.04
N THR A 302 3.33 -1.98 2.04
CA THR A 302 3.36 -0.52 2.18
C THR A 302 3.08 -0.12 3.62
N ILE A 303 3.95 0.72 4.18
CA ILE A 303 3.86 1.28 5.53
C ILE A 303 3.94 2.81 5.48
N ASP A 304 3.34 3.48 6.48
CA ASP A 304 3.41 4.93 6.63
C ASP A 304 4.46 5.31 7.66
N ALA A 305 5.63 5.77 7.21
CA ALA A 305 6.67 6.25 8.12
C ALA A 305 6.23 7.43 9.00
N GLY A 306 5.15 8.14 8.64
CA GLY A 306 4.56 9.19 9.47
C GLY A 306 3.96 8.69 10.78
N THR A 307 3.72 7.37 10.92
CA THR A 307 3.22 6.77 12.17
C THR A 307 4.32 6.30 13.12
N GLY A 308 5.59 6.57 12.80
CA GLY A 308 6.74 6.20 13.63
C GLY A 308 6.84 4.70 13.85
N GLN A 309 7.12 4.28 15.08
CA GLN A 309 7.24 2.87 15.50
C GLN A 309 5.96 2.02 15.32
N ASN A 310 4.80 2.62 14.99
CA ASN A 310 3.60 1.86 14.68
C ASN A 310 3.61 1.23 13.28
N ALA A 311 4.50 1.70 12.40
CA ALA A 311 4.69 1.22 11.03
C ALA A 311 5.42 -0.12 11.00
#